data_AF-X6GR84-F1
#
_entry.id   AF-X6GR84-F1
#
_cell.length_a   1.000
_cell.length_b   1.000
_cell.length_c   1.000
_cell.angle_alpha   90.00
_cell.angle_beta   90.00
_cell.angle_gamma   90.00
#
_symmetry.space_group_name_H-M   'P 1'
#
loop_
_entity.id
_entity.type
_entity.pdbx_description
1 polymer ?
#
loop_
_entity_poly.entity_id
_entity_poly.type
_entity_poly.pdbx_seq_one_letter_code
_entity_poly.pdbx_strand_id
1 'polypeptide(L)' 'MGKDRECGQISAFDFAMVRQAFRQSASEQGIAEGRWPDHAKRLFQQLTDEDPNDDMIGYIIAP' A
#
# COMPACT_ATOMS: atom_id res chain seq x y z
N MET A 1 13.75 7.33 27.02
CA MET A 1 14.27 8.24 25.98
C MET A 1 14.56 7.39 24.74
N GLY A 2 14.24 7.90 23.55
CA GLY A 2 14.52 7.23 22.27
C GLY A 2 13.44 6.25 21.80
N LYS A 3 12.25 6.75 21.45
CA LYS A 3 11.50 6.09 20.36
C LYS A 3 12.17 6.58 19.08
N ASP A 4 13.24 5.91 18.70
CA ASP A 4 13.79 5.97 17.35
C ASP A 4 12.67 5.46 16.44
N ARG A 5 11.82 6.40 16.02
CA ARG A 5 10.91 6.22 14.92
C ARG A 5 11.82 6.28 13.70
N GLU A 6 12.50 5.16 13.45
CA GLU A 6 13.09 4.86 12.15
C GLU A 6 11.95 5.14 11.16
N CYS A 7 12.03 6.25 10.43
CA CYS A 7 11.20 6.46 9.24
C CYS A 7 11.55 5.29 8.33
N GLY A 8 10.73 4.24 8.42
CA GLY A 8 11.03 2.93 7.87
C GLY A 8 11.08 3.10 6.37
N GLN A 9 12.26 2.96 5.78
CA GLN A 9 12.34 2.85 4.35
C GLN A 9 11.65 1.54 3.97
N ILE A 10 10.36 1.59 3.61
CA ILE A 10 9.53 0.41 3.36
C ILE A 10 10.27 -0.53 2.42
N SER A 11 10.44 -1.77 2.86
CA SER A 11 11.22 -2.74 2.12
C SER A 11 10.51 -3.10 0.82
N ALA A 12 11.27 -3.46 -0.20
CA ALA A 12 10.71 -3.98 -1.45
C ALA A 12 9.80 -5.21 -1.20
N PHE A 13 10.05 -5.95 -0.12
CA PHE A 13 9.21 -7.05 0.33
C PHE A 13 7.82 -6.59 0.80
N ASP A 14 7.76 -5.57 1.66
CA ASP A 14 6.50 -5.00 2.15
C ASP A 14 5.67 -4.46 0.97
N PHE A 15 6.33 -3.79 0.02
CA PHE A 15 5.69 -3.37 -1.23
C PHE A 15 5.09 -4.51 -2.03
N ALA A 16 5.84 -5.61 -2.21
CA ALA A 16 5.35 -6.77 -2.93
C ALA A 16 4.14 -7.41 -2.22
N MET A 17 4.18 -7.45 -0.88
CA MET A 17 3.08 -7.94 -0.06
C MET A 17 1.83 -7.08 -0.21
N VAL A 18 1.95 -5.75 -0.04
CA VAL A 18 0.84 -4.82 -0.20
C VAL A 18 0.27 -4.89 -1.61
N ARG A 19 1.12 -4.98 -2.64
CA ARG A 19 0.70 -5.13 -4.03
C ARG A 19 -0.11 -6.40 -4.27
N GLN A 20 0.32 -7.54 -3.72
CA GLN A 20 -0.45 -8.78 -3.82
C GLN A 20 -1.79 -8.69 -3.10
N ALA A 21 -1.79 -8.17 -1.87
CA ALA A 21 -3.00 -8.00 -1.07
C ALA A 21 -3.99 -7.05 -1.77
N PHE A 22 -3.48 -5.98 -2.39
CA PHE A 22 -4.28 -5.05 -3.19
C PHE A 22 -4.95 -5.75 -4.37
N ARG A 23 -4.18 -6.50 -5.18
CA ARG A 23 -4.72 -7.19 -6.36
C ARG A 23 -5.81 -8.19 -6.00
N GLN A 24 -5.59 -8.96 -4.94
CA GLN A 24 -6.57 -9.91 -4.44
C GLN A 24 -7.83 -9.19 -3.95
N SER A 25 -7.66 -8.21 -3.05
CA SER A 25 -8.77 -7.45 -2.46
C SER A 25 -9.58 -6.65 -3.50
N ALA A 26 -8.91 -6.03 -4.47
CA ALA A 26 -9.56 -5.26 -5.54
C ALA A 26 -10.40 -6.17 -6.45
N SER A 27 -9.90 -7.39 -6.73
CA SER A 27 -10.61 -8.38 -7.54
C SER A 27 -11.80 -8.98 -6.78
N GLU A 28 -11.62 -9.34 -5.52
CA GLU A 28 -12.68 -9.94 -4.69
C GLU A 28 -13.83 -8.96 -4.42
N GLN A 29 -13.52 -7.70 -4.20
CA GLN A 29 -14.53 -6.67 -3.91
C GLN A 29 -15.06 -5.96 -5.17
N GLY A 30 -14.52 -6.28 -6.36
CA GLY A 30 -14.91 -5.62 -7.60
C GLY A 30 -14.67 -4.10 -7.57
N ILE A 31 -13.56 -3.65 -6.99
CA ILE A 31 -13.24 -2.23 -6.87
C ILE A 31 -12.98 -1.67 -8.28
N ALA A 32 -13.69 -0.62 -8.66
CA ALA A 32 -13.46 0.08 -9.92
C ALA A 32 -12.09 0.77 -9.94
N GLU A 33 -11.43 0.82 -11.11
CA GLU A 33 -10.08 1.40 -11.28
C GLU A 33 -9.96 2.83 -10.74
N GLY A 34 -10.99 3.66 -10.92
CA GLY A 34 -11.02 5.03 -10.36
C GLY A 34 -11.03 5.10 -8.81
N ARG A 35 -11.21 3.97 -8.13
CA ARG A 35 -11.17 3.83 -6.66
C ARG A 35 -9.93 3.07 -6.17
N TRP A 36 -9.10 2.55 -7.07
CA TRP A 36 -7.88 1.81 -6.73
C TRP A 36 -6.90 2.63 -5.88
N PRO A 37 -6.66 3.93 -6.14
CA PRO A 37 -5.73 4.72 -5.33
C PRO A 37 -6.18 4.85 -3.86
N ASP A 38 -7.46 5.12 -3.62
CA ASP A 38 -8.02 5.22 -2.25
C ASP A 38 -7.92 3.88 -1.52
N HIS A 39 -8.24 2.78 -2.22
CA HIS A 39 -8.16 1.43 -1.66
C HIS A 39 -6.72 1.02 -1.34
N ALA A 40 -5.79 1.24 -2.27
CA ALA A 40 -4.37 0.95 -2.09
C ALA A 40 -3.78 1.75 -0.92
N LYS A 41 -4.14 3.04 -0.77
CA LYS A 41 -3.68 3.86 0.34
C LYS A 41 -4.16 3.33 1.69
N ARG A 42 -5.44 2.97 1.82
CA ARG A 42 -5.95 2.38 3.07
C ARG A 42 -5.32 1.03 3.37
N LEU A 43 -5.08 0.21 2.35
CA LEU A 43 -4.49 -1.11 2.54
C LEU A 43 -3.03 -0.99 3.00
N PHE A 44 -2.27 -0.10 2.38
CA PHE A 44 -0.89 0.18 2.74
C PHE A 44 -0.75 0.68 4.18
N GLN A 45 -1.55 1.66 4.58
CA GLN A 45 -1.58 2.16 5.96
C GLN A 45 -1.93 1.06 6.96
N GLN A 46 -2.87 0.18 6.64
CA GLN A 46 -3.25 -0.94 7.52
C GLN A 46 -2.14 -1.99 7.68
N LEU A 47 -1.29 -2.18 6.66
CA LEU A 47 -0.24 -3.20 6.66
C LEU A 47 1.11 -2.69 7.17
N THR A 48 1.40 -1.40 6.98
CA THR A 48 2.73 -0.82 7.23
C THR A 48 2.73 0.24 8.33
N ASP A 49 1.57 0.70 8.81
CA ASP A 49 1.40 1.85 9.73
C ASP A 49 1.99 3.18 9.19
N GLU A 50 2.34 3.22 7.89
CA GLU A 50 2.95 4.38 7.23
C GLU A 50 2.02 5.02 6.19
N ASP A 51 2.24 6.31 5.92
CA ASP A 51 1.50 7.01 4.87
C ASP A 51 2.22 6.87 3.52
N PRO A 52 1.59 6.26 2.51
CA PRO A 52 2.17 6.14 1.18
C PRO A 52 2.06 7.45 0.41
N ASN A 53 3.13 7.78 -0.32
CA ASN A 53 3.13 8.84 -1.32
C ASN A 53 2.51 8.38 -2.65
N ASP A 54 2.16 9.33 -3.52
CA ASP A 54 1.49 9.05 -4.81
C ASP A 54 2.27 8.08 -5.71
N ASP A 55 3.61 8.18 -5.74
CA ASP A 55 4.49 7.26 -6.47
C ASP A 55 4.38 5.81 -5.97
N MET A 56 4.34 5.64 -4.65
CA MET A 56 4.19 4.34 -3.99
C MET A 56 2.82 3.73 -4.33
N ILE A 57 1.77 4.55 -4.33
CA ILE A 57 0.42 4.12 -4.74
C ILE A 57 0.40 3.74 -6.22
N GLY A 58 1.01 4.55 -7.09
CA GLY A 58 1.16 4.26 -8.51
C GLY A 58 1.81 2.89 -8.75
N TYR A 59 2.86 2.57 -7.99
CA TYR A 59 3.53 1.28 -8.07
C TYR A 59 2.66 0.10 -7.60
N ILE A 60 1.83 0.30 -6.57
CA ILE A 60 0.93 -0.74 -6.03
C ILE A 60 -0.20 -1.06 -7.02
N ILE A 61 -0.80 -0.03 -7.62
CA ILE A 61 -1.94 -0.19 -8.54
C ILE A 61 -1.52 -0.49 -9.97
N ALA A 62 -0.22 -0.40 -10.29
CA ALA A 62 0.29 -0.73 -11.61
C ALA A 62 0.02 -2.21 -11.97
N PRO A 63 -0.32 -2.49 -13.24
CA PRO A 63 -0.64 -3.84 -13.73
C PRO A 63 0.48 -4.88 -13.49
#